data_AF-A0A3B8PFL3-F1
#
_entry.id   AF-A0A3B8PFL3-F1
#
_cell.length_a   1.000
_cell.length_b   1.000
_cell.length_c   1.000
_cell.angle_alpha   90.00
_cell.angle_beta   90.00
_cell.angle_gamma   90.00
#
_symmetry.space_group_name_H-M   'P 1'
#
loop_
_entity.id
_entity.type
_entity.pdbx_description
1 polymer ?
#
loop_
_entity_poly.entity_id
_entity_poly.type
_entity_poly.pdbx_seq_one_letter_code
_entity_poly.pdbx_strand_id
1 'polypeptide(L)' 'MFEDELAVEITVERMGRSSLTLGYEFRRGQQLIANGRVKTVCCRVAHEAGLTAIEIPEPLRGRLGELVDTE' A
#
# COMPACT_ATOMS: atom_id res chain seq x y z
N MET A 1 6.40 -23.30 6.68
CA MET A 1 6.69 -24.47 5.84
C MET A 1 5.98 -24.26 4.52
N PHE A 2 6.31 -25.07 3.51
CA PHE A 2 5.55 -25.10 2.28
C PHE A 2 4.08 -25.47 2.62
N GLU A 3 3.11 -24.77 2.01
CA GLU A 3 1.65 -24.88 2.28
C GLU A 3 1.13 -24.30 3.61
N ASP A 4 1.96 -23.60 4.40
CA ASP A 4 1.43 -22.84 5.54
C ASP A 4 0.50 -21.72 5.07
N GLU A 5 -0.64 -21.58 5.74
CA GLU A 5 -1.52 -20.43 5.57
C GLU A 5 -0.94 -19.21 6.30
N LEU A 6 -0.84 -18.09 5.58
CA LEU A 6 -0.37 -16.82 6.11
C LEU A 6 -1.47 -15.76 5.95
N ALA A 7 -1.78 -15.08 7.04
CA ALA A 7 -2.54 -13.85 7.01
C ALA A 7 -1.61 -12.70 6.65
N VAL A 8 -2.03 -11.83 5.73
CA VAL A 8 -1.33 -10.60 5.38
C VAL A 8 -2.24 -9.42 5.69
N GLU A 9 -1.87 -8.65 6.71
CA GLU A 9 -2.54 -7.41 7.05
C GLU A 9 -1.83 -6.27 6.33
N ILE A 10 -2.61 -5.41 5.66
CA ILE A 10 -2.09 -4.29 4.89
C ILE A 10 -2.73 -3.01 5.44
N THR A 11 -1.88 -2.06 5.79
CA THR A 11 -2.30 -0.79 6.38
C THR A 11 -1.83 0.36 5.51
N VAL A 12 -2.68 1.37 5.32
CA VAL A 12 -2.25 2.63 4.70
C VAL A 12 -1.68 3.54 5.80
N GLU A 13 -0.38 3.42 6.06
CA GLU A 13 0.29 4.20 7.12
C GLU A 13 0.31 5.71 6.82
N ARG A 14 0.42 6.08 5.53
CA ARG A 14 0.46 7.48 5.12
C ARG A 14 0.01 7.65 3.68
N MET A 15 -0.80 8.69 3.44
CA MET A 15 -1.13 9.16 2.09
C MET A 15 -0.54 10.56 1.83
N GLY A 16 0.25 10.68 0.77
CA GLY A 16 0.78 11.95 0.26
C GLY A 16 -0.02 12.49 -0.93
N ARG A 17 0.58 13.45 -1.68
CA ARG A 17 -0.03 13.97 -2.92
C ARG A 17 -0.11 12.91 -4.02
N SER A 18 0.99 12.20 -4.23
CA SER A 18 1.15 11.21 -5.31
C SER A 18 1.62 9.84 -4.83
N SER A 19 1.68 9.59 -3.52
CA SER A 19 2.25 8.35 -2.98
C SER A 19 1.50 7.84 -1.76
N LEU A 20 1.59 6.53 -1.53
CA LEU A 20 1.19 5.87 -0.30
C LEU A 20 2.42 5.23 0.36
N THR A 21 2.46 5.24 1.67
CA THR A 21 3.27 4.31 2.46
C THR A 21 2.33 3.23 2.98
N LEU A 22 2.63 1.97 2.63
CA LEU A 22 1.87 0.80 3.04
C LEU A 22 2.70 -0.01 4.02
N GLY A 23 2.08 -0.36 5.15
CA GLY A 23 2.58 -1.35 6.11
C GLY A 23 2.05 -2.73 5.76
N TYR A 24 2.88 -3.74 5.95
CA TYR A 24 2.53 -5.14 5.76
C TYR A 24 2.93 -5.93 7.01
N GLU A 25 2.01 -6.71 7.54
CA GLU A 25 2.29 -7.73 8.56
C GLU A 25 1.91 -9.12 8.03
N PHE A 26 2.89 -10.03 8.04
CA PHE A 26 2.68 -11.42 7.68
C PHE A 26 2.61 -12.26 8.95
N ARG A 27 1.47 -12.89 9.19
CA ARG A 27 1.20 -13.71 10.38
C ARG A 27 0.90 -15.14 10.01
N ARG A 28 1.40 -16.08 10.82
CA ARG A 28 0.97 -17.49 10.82
C ARG A 28 0.23 -17.75 12.12
N GLY A 29 -1.10 -17.74 12.06
CA GLY A 29 -1.93 -17.65 13.27
C GLY A 29 -1.62 -16.37 14.05
N GLN A 30 -1.19 -16.51 15.30
CA GLN A 30 -0.81 -15.37 16.15
C GLN A 30 0.67 -14.96 16.01
N GLN A 31 1.49 -15.78 15.33
CA GLN A 31 2.92 -15.53 15.21
C GLN A 31 3.19 -14.53 14.07
N LEU A 32 3.79 -13.38 14.40
CA LEU A 32 4.36 -12.48 13.39
C LEU A 32 5.60 -13.14 12.77
N ILE A 33 5.59 -13.30 11.45
CA ILE A 33 6.65 -13.95 10.68
C ILE A 33 7.54 -12.91 10.00
N ALA A 34 6.93 -11.86 9.46
CA ALA A 34 7.62 -10.75 8.83
C ALA A 34 6.77 -9.49 8.89
N ASN A 35 7.44 -8.34 8.84
CA ASN A 35 6.79 -7.06 8.55
C ASN A 35 7.59 -6.32 7.48
N GLY A 36 6.93 -5.37 6.82
CA GLY A 36 7.56 -4.59 5.78
C GLY A 36 6.83 -3.29 5.53
N ARG A 37 7.56 -2.33 4.95
CA ARG A 37 6.97 -1.07 4.48
C ARG A 37 7.31 -0.87 3.02
N VAL A 38 6.31 -0.49 2.24
CA VAL A 38 6.45 -0.22 0.81
C VAL A 38 5.92 1.17 0.53
N LYS A 39 6.73 1.98 -0.14
CA LYS A 39 6.28 3.27 -0.68
C LYS A 39 5.91 3.09 -2.15
N THR A 40 4.69 3.47 -2.51
CA THR A 40 4.16 3.40 -3.88
C THR A 40 3.87 4.80 -4.40
N VAL A 41 3.92 4.99 -5.71
CA VAL A 41 3.63 6.27 -6.38
C VAL A 41 2.52 6.07 -7.41
N CYS A 42 1.49 6.92 -7.36
CA CYS A 42 0.50 7.03 -8.41
C CYS A 42 1.14 7.66 -9.65
N CYS A 43 1.10 6.95 -10.76
CA CYS A 43 1.71 7.39 -12.00
C CYS A 43 0.77 7.15 -13.19
N ARG A 44 0.90 8.03 -14.18
CA ARG A 44 0.38 7.80 -15.52
C ARG A 44 1.36 6.90 -16.25
N VAL A 45 0.84 5.82 -16.81
CA VAL A 45 1.58 4.90 -17.69
C VAL A 45 1.23 5.27 -19.12
N ALA A 46 2.22 5.67 -19.91
CA ALA A 46 2.06 5.96 -21.33
C ALA A 46 3.01 5.09 -22.14
N HIS A 47 2.54 4.56 -23.27
CA HIS A 47 3.26 3.62 -24.12
C HIS A 47 4.64 4.16 -24.57
N GLU A 48 4.75 5.47 -24.80
CA GLU A 48 5.98 6.10 -25.32
C GLU A 48 6.74 6.97 -24.30
N ALA A 49 6.06 7.46 -23.26
CA ALA A 49 6.63 8.44 -22.32
C ALA A 49 7.02 7.85 -20.95
N GLY A 50 6.89 6.53 -20.75
CA GLY A 50 7.23 5.87 -19.50
C GLY A 50 6.30 6.21 -18.33
N LEU A 51 6.82 6.14 -17.11
CA LEU A 51 6.06 6.42 -15.88
C LEU A 51 6.22 7.88 -15.47
N THR A 52 5.11 8.62 -15.39
CA THR A 52 5.10 9.99 -14.87
C THR A 52 4.25 10.06 -13.61
N ALA A 53 4.83 10.54 -12.50
CA ALA A 53 4.07 10.71 -11.26
C ALA A 53 2.92 11.71 -11.44
N ILE A 54 1.74 11.36 -10.92
CA ILE A 54 0.56 12.22 -10.92
C ILE A 54 0.00 12.31 -9.50
N GLU A 55 -0.80 13.34 -9.25
CA GLU A 55 -1.61 13.37 -8.04
C GLU A 55 -2.59 12.18 -8.01
N ILE A 56 -2.77 11.61 -6.82
CA ILE A 56 -3.78 10.57 -6.60
C ILE A 56 -5.15 11.17 -6.96
N PRO A 57 -5.88 10.63 -7.95
CA PRO A 57 -7.16 11.17 -8.39
C PRO A 57 -8.17 11.24 -7.24
N GLU A 58 -9.00 12.30 -7.21
CA GLU A 58 -9.91 12.57 -6.10
C GLU A 58 -10.81 11.39 -5.69
N PRO A 59 -11.41 10.61 -6.62
CA PRO A 59 -12.21 9.45 -6.23
C PRO A 59 -11.41 8.36 -5.50
N LEU A 60 -10.13 8.20 -5.85
CA LEU A 60 -9.23 7.26 -5.18
C LEU A 60 -8.73 7.85 -3.86
N ARG A 61 -8.42 9.15 -3.83
CA ARG A 61 -8.00 9.85 -2.61
C ARG A 61 -9.07 9.75 -1.52
N GLY A 62 -10.35 9.92 -1.84
CA GLY A 62 -11.44 9.76 -0.89
C GLY A 62 -11.46 8.35 -0.29
N ARG A 63 -11.50 7.32 -1.14
CA ARG A 63 -11.54 5.91 -0.71
C ARG A 63 -10.29 5.47 0.06
N LEU A 64 -9.11 5.90 -0.37
CA LEU A 64 -7.86 5.56 0.31
C LEU A 64 -7.71 6.33 1.61
N GLY A 65 -8.25 7.56 1.69
CA GLY A 65 -8.28 8.38 2.89
C GLY A 65 -9.02 7.72 4.05
N GLU A 66 -10.13 7.03 3.77
CA GLU A 66 -10.90 6.26 4.76
C GLU A 66 -10.09 5.08 5.35
N LEU A 67 -9.04 4.63 4.66
CA LEU A 67 -8.19 3.52 5.09
C LEU A 67 -6.88 3.98 5.71
N VAL A 68 -6.61 5.30 5.74
CA VAL A 68 -5.40 5.82 6.36
C VAL A 68 -5.50 5.58 7.85
N ASP A 69 -4.51 4.85 8.38
CA ASP A 69 -4.50 4.53 9.79
C ASP A 69 -4.47 5.82 10.60
N THR A 70 -5.42 5.92 11.52
CA THR A 70 -5.54 7.08 12.40
C THR A 70 -4.96 6.63 13.73
N GLU A 71 -3.63 6.73 13.86
CA GLU A 71 -2.97 6.58 15.16
C GLU A 71 -3.58 7.54 16.21
#